data_AF-A0A955P892-F1
#
_entry.id   AF-A0A955P892-F1
#
_cell.length_a   1.000
_cell.length_b   1.000
_cell.length_c   1.000
_cell.angle_alpha   90.00
_cell.angle_beta   90.00
_cell.angle_gamma   90.00
#
_symmetry.space_group_name_H-M   'P 1'
#
loop_
_entity.id
_entity.type
_entity.pdbx_description
1 polymer ?
#
loop_
_entity_poly.entity_id
_entity_poly.type
_entity_poly.pdbx_seq_one_letter_code
_entity_poly.pdbx_strand_id
1 'polypeptide(L)' 'VLAVGPEGVDIQTGEGRLRITKLQPENKKPMEIQEFLNGYRLEVGSLFSNPQA' A
#
# COMPACT_ATOMS: atom_id res chain seq x y z
N VAL A 1 -5.91 4.38 -3.90
CA VAL A 1 -5.94 4.00 -2.47
C VAL A 1 -7.28 4.40 -1.90
N LEU A 2 -7.96 3.51 -1.19
CA LEU A 2 -9.30 3.73 -0.61
C LEU A 2 -9.23 4.07 0.89
N ALA A 3 -8.35 3.43 1.65
CA ALA A 3 -8.16 3.66 3.07
C ALA A 3 -6.72 3.35 3.48
N VAL A 4 -6.24 4.03 4.52
CA VAL A 4 -4.90 3.85 5.10
C VAL A 4 -5.06 3.74 6.62
N GLY A 5 -4.54 2.66 7.20
CA GLY A 5 -4.60 2.41 8.64
C GLY A 5 -3.51 1.44 9.12
N PRO A 6 -3.32 1.32 10.45
CA PRO A 6 -2.30 0.45 11.02
C PRO A 6 -2.53 -1.03 10.71
N GLU A 7 -3.78 -1.45 10.50
CA GLU A 7 -4.14 -2.82 10.12
C GLU A 7 -4.00 -3.13 8.62
N GLY A 8 -3.79 -2.11 7.77
CA GLY A 8 -3.75 -2.30 6.32
C GLY A 8 -3.97 -1.04 5.49
N VAL A 9 -3.56 -1.14 4.23
CA VAL A 9 -3.93 -0.18 3.18
C VAL A 9 -4.86 -0.87 2.19
N ASP A 10 -6.01 -0.25 1.93
CA ASP A 10 -6.97 -0.77 0.97
C ASP A 10 -6.77 -0.15 -0.41
N ILE A 11 -6.62 -1.01 -1.41
CA ILE A 11 -6.39 -0.64 -2.81
C ILE A 11 -7.64 -1.02 -3.61
N GLN A 12 -8.09 -0.08 -4.42
CA GLN A 12 -9.15 -0.33 -5.39
C GLN A 12 -8.61 -1.26 -6.49
N THR A 13 -9.36 -2.32 -6.77
CA THR A 13 -9.14 -3.25 -7.89
C THR A 13 -10.27 -3.09 -8.92
N GLY A 14 -10.22 -3.85 -10.02
CA GLY A 14 -11.31 -3.83 -11.01
C GLY A 14 -12.67 -4.19 -10.40
N GLU A 15 -12.68 -5.17 -9.49
CA GLU A 15 -13.82 -5.52 -8.64
C GLU A 15 -13.32 -5.72 -7.20
N GLY A 16 -14.08 -5.22 -6.21
CA GLY A 16 -13.73 -5.32 -4.81
C GLY A 16 -12.54 -4.45 -4.39
N ARG A 17 -11.80 -4.92 -3.38
CA ARG A 17 -10.59 -4.26 -2.85
C ARG A 17 -9.54 -5.27 -2.42
N LEU A 18 -8.28 -4.88 -2.54
CA LEU A 18 -7.13 -5.60 -1.99
C LEU A 18 -6.62 -4.89 -0.74
N ARG A 19 -6.53 -5.59 0.39
CA ARG A 19 -5.90 -5.06 1.60
C ARG A 19 -4.44 -5.52 1.69
N ILE A 20 -3.53 -4.56 1.62
CA ILE A 20 -2.10 -4.80 1.82
C ILE A 20 -1.81 -4.73 3.32
N THR A 21 -1.33 -5.84 3.89
CA THR A 21 -0.91 -5.93 5.29
C THR A 21 0.60 -6.01 5.44
N LYS A 22 1.32 -6.47 4.41
CA LYS A 22 2.77 -6.56 4.34
C LYS A 22 3.26 -6.20 2.95
N LEU A 23 4.44 -5.59 2.86
CA LEU A 23 5.06 -5.23 1.60
C LEU A 23 6.59 -5.21 1.72
N GLN A 24 7.26 -5.09 0.59
CA GLN A 24 8.70 -4.90 0.52
C GLN A 24 8.99 -3.65 -0.30
N PRO A 25 9.45 -2.55 0.31
CA PRO A 25 9.95 -1.41 -0.44
C PRO A 25 11.21 -1.78 -1.21
N GLU A 26 11.50 -1.04 -2.28
CA GLU A 26 12.69 -1.26 -3.10
C GLU A 26 13.97 -1.28 -2.23
N ASN A 27 14.83 -2.28 -2.45
CA ASN A 27 16.10 -2.46 -1.73
C ASN A 27 15.98 -2.59 -0.20
N LYS A 28 14.79 -2.86 0.35
CA LYS A 28 14.56 -3.11 1.78
C LYS A 28 14.10 -4.54 2.04
N LYS A 29 14.09 -4.95 3.31
CA LYS A 29 13.49 -6.22 3.74
C LYS A 29 11.96 -6.13 3.73
N PRO A 30 11.24 -7.25 3.57
CA PRO A 30 9.79 -7.29 3.80
C PRO A 30 9.44 -6.79 5.21
N MET A 31 8.34 -6.04 5.32
CA MET A 31 7.90 -5.40 6.56
C MET A 31 6.37 -5.33 6.65
N GLU A 32 5.86 -5.14 7.86
CA GLU A 32 4.43 -4.89 8.09
C GLU A 32 4.03 -3.51 7.57
N ILE A 33 2.76 -3.34 7.20
CA ILE A 33 2.26 -2.06 6.70
C ILE A 33 2.43 -0.92 7.71
N GLN A 34 2.30 -1.19 9.00
CA GLN A 34 2.50 -0.19 10.06
C GLN A 34 3.96 0.31 10.07
N GLU A 35 4.93 -0.59 9.92
CA GLU A 35 6.35 -0.24 9.84
C GLU A 35 6.63 0.63 8.61
N PHE A 36 5.99 0.32 7.49
CA PHE A 36 6.03 1.15 6.29
C PHE A 36 5.44 2.55 6.54
N LEU A 37 4.24 2.65 7.11
CA LEU A 37 3.54 3.93 7.35
C LEU A 37 4.26 4.86 8.33
N ASN A 38 5.10 4.32 9.22
CA ASN A 38 5.94 5.13 10.11
C ASN A 38 7.04 5.90 9.38
N GLY A 39 7.53 5.38 8.24
CA GLY A 39 8.63 5.97 7.47
C GLY A 39 8.22 6.54 6.11
N TYR A 40 7.02 6.22 5.64
CA TYR A 40 6.52 6.58 4.32
C TYR A 40 5.10 7.11 4.40
N ARG A 41 4.85 8.21 3.68
CA ARG A 41 3.51 8.79 3.56
C ARG A 41 2.79 8.17 2.37
N LEU A 42 1.58 7.67 2.63
CA LEU A 42 0.64 7.22 1.60
C LEU A 42 -0.71 7.89 1.86
N GLU A 43 -1.32 8.43 0.81
CA GLU A 43 -2.57 9.18 0.94
C GLU A 43 -3.74 8.44 0.30
N VAL A 44 -4.93 8.63 0.86
CA VAL A 44 -6.17 8.21 0.20
C VAL A 44 -6.29 8.97 -1.12
N GLY A 45 -6.66 8.26 -2.19
CA GLY A 45 -6.68 8.78 -3.55
C GLY A 45 -5.40 8.55 -4.36
N SER A 46 -4.26 8.16 -3.76
CA SER A 46 -3.06 7.84 -4.54
C SER A 46 -3.32 6.69 -5.52
N LEU A 47 -2.83 6.82 -6.76
CA LEU A 47 -2.97 5.81 -7.80
C LEU A 47 -1.71 4.93 -7.85
N PHE A 48 -1.90 3.61 -7.85
CA PHE A 48 -0.84 2.67 -8.21
C PHE A 48 -1.01 2.31 -9.68
N SER A 49 -0.01 2.62 -10.49
CA SER A 49 0.05 2.25 -11.90
C SER A 49 1.38 1.57 -12.18
N ASN A 50 1.40 0.60 -13.08
CA ASN A 50 2.63 0.16 -13.69
C ASN A 50 2.84 0.97 -14.98
N PRO A 51 3.72 1.99 -14.99
CA PRO A 51 3.98 2.77 -16.19
C PRO A 51 4.66 1.96 -17.31
N GLN A 52 5.07 0.72 -17.04
CA GLN A 52 5.75 -0.19 -17.97
C GLN A 52 4.90 -1.41 -18.38
N ALA A 53 3.60 -1.45 -18.01
CA ALA A 53 2.66 -2.49 -18.44
C ALA A 53 2.11 -2.23 -19.85
#